data_AF-W1XT43-F1
#
_entry.id   AF-W1XT43-F1
#
_cell.length_a   1.000
_cell.length_b   1.000
_cell.length_c   1.000
_cell.angle_alpha   90.00
_cell.angle_beta   90.00
_cell.angle_gamma   90.00
#
_symmetry.space_group_name_H-M   'P 1'
#
loop_
_entity.id
_entity.type
_entity.pdbx_description
1 polymer ?
#
loop_
_entity_poly.entity_id
_entity_poly.type
_entity_poly.pdbx_seq_one_letter_code
_entity_poly.pdbx_strand_id
1 'polypeptide(L)' 'LPAEDAALITGDTPGAERDVLIEDFKAQRFRYLVNVAVLTTGFDAPHVDLIAILRPTESVSLYQQIVGRGLRLAP' A
#
# COMPACT_ATOMS: atom_id res chain seq x y z
N LEU A 1 13.62 3.54 -5.78
CA LEU A 1 12.69 2.74 -6.61
C LEU A 1 12.83 3.21 -8.05
N PRO A 2 12.60 2.37 -9.06
CA PRO A 2 12.58 2.82 -10.45
C PRO A 2 11.53 3.92 -10.62
N ALA A 3 11.88 5.04 -11.27
CA ALA A 3 11.06 6.24 -11.28
C ALA A 3 9.69 6.05 -11.95
N GLU A 4 9.58 5.12 -12.90
CA GLU A 4 8.35 4.85 -13.66
C GLU A 4 7.50 3.72 -13.08
N ASP A 5 7.92 3.15 -11.94
CA ASP A 5 7.35 1.91 -11.40
C ASP A 5 6.92 2.03 -9.94
N ALA A 6 6.84 3.27 -9.45
CA ALA A 6 6.49 3.58 -8.07
C ALA A 6 5.55 4.78 -7.98
N ALA A 7 4.60 4.71 -7.05
CA ALA A 7 3.71 5.82 -6.69
C ALA A 7 3.76 6.12 -5.18
N LEU A 8 3.45 7.37 -4.81
CA LEU A 8 3.41 7.85 -3.44
C LEU A 8 2.02 8.38 -3.09
N ILE A 9 1.46 7.92 -1.98
CA ILE A 9 0.21 8.44 -1.39
C ILE A 9 0.51 9.00 0.00
N THR A 10 0.18 10.27 0.22
CA THR A 10 0.28 10.96 1.52
C THR A 10 -1.08 11.52 1.93
N GLY A 11 -1.17 12.04 3.16
CA GLY A 11 -2.39 12.70 3.66
C GLY A 11 -2.85 13.87 2.79
N ASP A 12 -1.90 14.51 2.10
CA ASP A 12 -2.12 15.66 1.23
C ASP A 12 -2.46 15.27 -0.22
N THR A 13 -2.33 13.98 -0.59
CA THR A 13 -2.72 13.50 -1.92
C THR A 13 -4.24 13.68 -2.09
N PRO A 14 -4.70 14.44 -3.09
CA PRO A 14 -6.12 14.64 -3.38
C PRO A 14 -6.88 13.31 -3.52
N GLY A 15 -8.14 13.27 -3.09
CA GLY A 15 -8.95 12.04 -3.11
C GLY A 15 -9.04 11.39 -4.50
N ALA A 16 -9.32 12.18 -5.53
CA ALA A 16 -9.41 11.68 -6.90
C ALA A 16 -8.09 11.09 -7.41
N GLU A 17 -6.96 11.74 -7.10
CA GLU A 17 -5.63 11.24 -7.48
C GLU A 17 -5.29 9.94 -6.74
N ARG A 18 -5.61 9.89 -5.43
CA ARG A 18 -5.44 8.70 -4.59
C ARG A 18 -6.22 7.51 -5.13
N ASP A 19 -7.47 7.71 -5.52
CA ASP A 19 -8.34 6.65 -6.05
C ASP A 19 -7.76 6.09 -7.36
N VAL A 20 -7.29 6.96 -8.25
CA VAL A 20 -6.60 6.54 -9.48
C VAL A 20 -5.36 5.71 -9.15
N LEU A 21 -4.47 6.19 -8.28
CA LEU A 21 -3.25 5.46 -7.91
C LEU A 21 -3.55 4.08 -7.29
N ILE A 22 -4.61 3.96 -6.49
CA ILE A 22 -5.04 2.69 -5.90
C ILE A 22 -5.53 1.72 -6.99
N GLU A 23 -6.36 2.18 -7.92
CA GLU A 23 -6.86 1.34 -9.02
C GLU A 23 -5.75 0.95 -10.00
N ASP A 24 -4.82 1.86 -10.28
CA ASP A 24 -3.62 1.60 -11.07
C ASP A 24 -2.73 0.52 -10.42
N PHE A 25 -2.55 0.60 -9.09
CA PHE A 25 -1.82 -0.41 -8.34
C PHE A 25 -2.52 -1.76 -8.33
N LYS A 26 -3.84 -1.79 -8.09
CA LYS A 26 -4.66 -3.02 -8.15
C LYS A 26 -4.59 -3.69 -9.52
N ALA A 27 -4.53 -2.90 -10.59
CA ALA A 27 -4.36 -3.33 -11.96
C ALA A 27 -2.90 -3.67 -12.33
N GLN A 28 -1.97 -3.68 -11.37
CA GLN A 28 -0.56 -4.02 -11.54
C GLN A 28 0.17 -3.14 -12.59
N ARG A 29 -0.25 -1.87 -12.74
CA ARG A 29 0.40 -0.93 -13.68
C ARG A 29 1.78 -0.45 -13.21
N PHE A 30 2.04 -0.55 -11.91
CA PHE A 30 3.34 -0.30 -11.29
C PHE A 30 3.51 -1.21 -10.06
N ARG A 31 4.76 -1.49 -9.69
CA ARG A 31 5.09 -2.50 -8.66
C ARG A 31 5.14 -1.97 -7.24
N TYR A 32 5.42 -0.68 -7.05
CA TYR A 32 5.66 -0.14 -5.71
C TYR A 32 4.65 0.95 -5.32
N LEU A 33 3.88 0.71 -4.27
CA LEU A 33 3.02 1.73 -3.68
C LEU A 33 3.54 2.13 -2.29
N VAL A 34 4.07 3.34 -2.18
CA VAL A 34 4.51 3.92 -0.90
C VAL A 34 3.35 4.71 -0.31
N ASN A 35 2.98 4.42 0.93
CA ASN A 35 1.93 5.16 1.62
C ASN A 35 2.41 5.68 2.98
N VAL A 36 1.97 6.89 3.34
CA VAL A 36 2.26 7.52 4.64
C VAL A 36 0.96 7.90 5.33
N ALA A 37 0.60 7.17 6.38
CA ALA A 37 -0.55 7.44 7.27
C ALA A 37 -1.95 7.41 6.62
N VAL A 38 -2.09 6.96 5.37
CA VAL A 38 -3.36 7.02 4.63
C VAL A 38 -4.05 5.66 4.46
N LEU A 39 -3.30 4.60 4.18
CA LEU A 39 -3.88 3.27 3.88
C LEU A 39 -4.06 2.40 5.13
N THR A 40 -4.53 2.98 6.24
CA THR A 40 -4.69 2.25 7.50
C THR A 40 -5.92 1.34 7.51
N THR A 41 -6.92 1.58 6.66
CA THR A 41 -8.13 0.75 6.48
C THR A 41 -8.53 0.66 5.01
N GLY A 42 -9.32 -0.35 4.62
CA GLY A 42 -10.00 -0.41 3.31
C GLY A 42 -9.17 -0.75 2.06
N PHE A 43 -7.83 -0.77 2.13
CA PHE A 43 -6.98 -1.19 1.02
C PHE A 43 -6.80 -2.72 0.95
N ASP A 44 -7.09 -3.30 -0.20
CA ASP A 44 -6.92 -4.72 -0.51
C ASP A 44 -6.33 -4.90 -1.90
N ALA A 45 -5.26 -5.69 -1.99
CA ALA A 45 -4.56 -6.04 -3.21
C ALA A 45 -3.99 -7.45 -3.04
N PRO A 46 -4.74 -8.51 -3.41
CA PRO A 46 -4.34 -9.89 -3.16
C PRO A 46 -2.99 -10.27 -3.77
N HIS A 47 -2.59 -9.63 -4.86
CA HIS A 47 -1.32 -9.87 -5.53
C HIS A 47 -0.08 -9.34 -4.77
N VAL A 48 -0.27 -8.64 -3.64
CA VAL A 48 0.84 -8.10 -2.84
C VAL A 48 1.50 -9.22 -2.04
N ASP A 49 2.76 -9.50 -2.35
CA ASP A 49 3.60 -10.51 -1.68
C ASP A 49 4.70 -9.91 -0.78
N LEU A 50 4.96 -8.61 -0.90
CA LEU A 50 5.98 -7.88 -0.14
C LEU A 50 5.40 -6.66 0.56
N ILE A 51 5.69 -6.54 1.86
CA ILE A 51 5.38 -5.35 2.65
C ILE A 51 6.67 -4.84 3.30
N ALA A 52 7.03 -3.58 3.00
CA ALA A 52 8.17 -2.91 3.61
C ALA A 52 7.70 -1.93 4.69
N ILE A 53 8.11 -2.16 5.94
CA ILE A 53 7.80 -1.27 7.07
C ILE A 53 9.00 -0.39 7.36
N LEU A 54 8.93 0.87 6.95
CA LEU A 54 10.03 1.86 7.06
C LEU A 54 9.81 2.86 8.22
N ARG A 55 9.07 2.45 9.25
CA ARG A 55 8.83 3.25 10.46
C ARG A 55 8.86 2.38 11.71
N PRO A 56 9.26 2.93 12.86
CA PRO A 56 9.03 2.25 14.13
C PRO A 56 7.54 1.97 14.30
N THR A 57 7.23 0.71 14.60
CA THR A 57 5.87 0.22 14.85
C THR A 57 5.80 -0.23 16.30
N GLU A 58 5.32 0.65 17.18
CA GLU A 58 5.30 0.44 18.63
C GLU A 58 4.11 -0.42 19.10
N SER A 59 3.18 -0.72 18.20
CA SER A 59 2.00 -1.55 18.46
C SER A 59 2.07 -2.87 17.70
N VAL A 60 2.08 -3.98 18.44
CA VAL A 60 2.00 -5.34 17.88
C VAL A 60 0.72 -5.54 17.06
N SER A 61 -0.41 -4.98 17.52
CA SER A 61 -1.68 -5.05 16.79
C SER A 61 -1.60 -4.33 15.44
N LEU A 62 -0.97 -3.15 15.40
CA LEU A 62 -0.75 -2.42 14.15
C LEU A 62 0.18 -3.20 13.21
N TYR A 63 1.24 -3.79 13.75
CA TYR A 63 2.13 -4.66 12.97
C TYR A 63 1.38 -5.84 12.34
N GLN A 64 0.54 -6.53 13.12
CA GLN A 64 -0.29 -7.64 12.62
C GLN A 64 -1.28 -7.18 11.54
N GLN A 65 -1.90 -6.00 11.72
CA GLN A 65 -2.78 -5.41 10.70
C GLN A 65 -2.05 -5.07 9.40
N ILE A 66 -0.81 -4.60 9.48
CA ILE A 66 0.03 -4.31 8.32
C ILE A 66 0.39 -5.61 7.61
N VAL A 67 1.00 -6.56 8.31
CA VAL A 67 1.47 -7.82 7.72
C VAL A 67 0.32 -8.67 7.17
N GLY A 68 -0.84 -8.69 7.84
CA GLY A 68 -2.02 -9.42 7.39
C GLY A 68 -2.54 -9.01 6.01
N ARG A 69 -2.14 -7.85 5.49
CA ARG A 69 -2.47 -7.43 4.12
C ARG A 69 -1.72 -8.22 3.06
N GLY A 70 -0.50 -8.67 3.35
CA GLY A 70 0.35 -9.45 2.43
C GLY A 70 0.20 -10.96 2.57
N LEU A 71 -0.69 -11.43 3.45
CA LEU A 71 -0.96 -12.86 3.69
C LEU A 71 -2.26 -13.34 3.03
N ARG A 72 -2.88 -12.52 2.18
CA ARG A 72 -4.13 -12.88 1.49
C ARG A 72 -3.84 -13.88 0.37
N LEU A 73 -4.76 -14.82 0.15
CA LEU A 73 -4.66 -15.77 -0.94
C LEU A 73 -4.81 -15.05 -2.29
N ALA A 74 -3.87 -15.26 -3.19
CA ALA A 74 -3.92 -14.85 -4.59
C ALA A 74 -4.08 -16.08 -5.49
N PRO A 75 -4.80 -15.99 -6.62
CA PRO A 75 -4.88 -17.06 -7.61
C PRO A 75 -3.56 -17.30 -8.34
#